data_AF-A0A7J2S938-F1
#
_entry.id   AF-A0A7J2S938-F1
#
_cell.length_a   1.000
_cell.length_b   1.000
_cell.length_c   1.000
_cell.angle_alpha   90.00
_cell.angle_beta   90.00
_cell.angle_gamma   90.00
#
_symmetry.space_group_name_H-M   'P 1'
#
loop_
_entity.id
_entity.type
_entity.pdbx_description
1 polymer ?
#
loop_
_entity_poly.entity_id
_entity_poly.type
_entity_poly.pdbx_seq_one_letter_code
_entity_poly.pdbx_strand_id
1 'polypeptide(L)'
;MEMNQKNIIAAYSMIENINEIKSKLVRAIKSYQKALEACDPEKSGAIYALVQNNLGMSYMKLASIDNAKENLIKAINAYKEALKIRRIDTHPEGYANTQNNLGTAYMKLASIDNAKENLIKAINAYKEALKIRRIDTHPEGYANTQNNLGTAYMKLASIDNAKENLIKAINAYKEALKIRTHEKNPLKYFILQKSIGDAYYELSFKENREENLSEALNFYQRFLRIEKEIDGYMYLQTMFREIKNKIQTLKSYGGKME
;
A
#
# COMPACT_ATOMS: atom_id res chain seq x y z
N MET A 1 16.60 -18.54 -32.56
CA MET A 1 15.63 -17.68 -33.27
C MET A 1 14.19 -17.89 -32.76
N GLU A 2 13.72 -19.12 -32.54
CA GLU A 2 12.35 -19.40 -32.04
C GLU A 2 12.01 -18.79 -30.67
N MET A 3 12.97 -18.74 -29.74
CA MET A 3 12.76 -18.14 -28.41
C MET A 3 12.48 -16.63 -28.50
N ASN A 4 12.97 -15.96 -29.55
CA ASN A 4 12.72 -14.54 -29.78
C ASN A 4 11.30 -14.30 -30.33
N GLN A 5 10.83 -15.16 -31.25
CA GLN A 5 9.47 -15.09 -31.77
C GLN A 5 8.40 -15.36 -30.70
N LYS A 6 8.60 -16.35 -29.82
CA LYS A 6 7.68 -16.63 -28.70
C LYS A 6 7.59 -15.44 -27.73
N ASN A 7 8.71 -14.79 -27.42
CA ASN A 7 8.74 -13.62 -26.55
C ASN A 7 8.06 -12.41 -27.19
N ILE A 8 8.21 -12.22 -28.50
CA ILE A 8 7.54 -11.15 -29.26
C ILE A 8 6.02 -11.37 -29.28
N ILE A 9 5.55 -12.58 -29.57
CA ILE A 9 4.11 -12.90 -29.57
C ILE A 9 3.50 -12.71 -28.18
N ALA A 10 4.19 -13.15 -27.13
CA ALA A 10 3.75 -12.93 -25.76
C ALA A 10 3.67 -11.44 -25.41
N ALA A 11 4.65 -10.63 -25.83
CA ALA A 11 4.64 -9.19 -25.64
C ALA A 11 3.47 -8.51 -26.39
N TYR A 12 3.20 -8.90 -27.64
CA TYR A 12 2.05 -8.38 -28.40
C TYR A 12 0.71 -8.73 -27.73
N SER A 13 0.54 -9.98 -27.29
CA SER A 13 -0.67 -10.39 -26.56
C SER A 13 -0.86 -9.63 -25.24
N MET A 14 0.23 -9.35 -24.51
CA MET A 14 0.18 -8.51 -23.30
C MET A 14 -0.21 -7.06 -23.63
N ILE A 15 0.36 -6.47 -24.68
CA ILE A 15 0.04 -5.10 -25.11
C ILE A 15 -1.42 -5.00 -25.55
N GLU A 16 -1.92 -5.96 -26.31
CA GLU A 16 -3.32 -6.02 -26.74
C GLU A 16 -4.27 -6.08 -25.55
N ASN A 17 -3.97 -6.92 -24.56
CA ASN A 17 -4.73 -7.02 -23.32
C ASN A 17 -4.72 -5.69 -22.53
N ILE A 18 -3.55 -5.04 -22.40
CA ILE A 18 -3.44 -3.73 -21.75
C ILE A 18 -4.28 -2.66 -22.47
N ASN A 19 -4.28 -2.66 -23.80
CA ASN A 19 -5.08 -1.73 -24.61
C ASN A 19 -6.59 -1.99 -24.44
N GLU A 20 -7.01 -3.26 -24.37
CA GLU A 20 -8.39 -3.62 -24.11
C GLU A 20 -8.83 -3.17 -22.71
N ILE A 21 -8.01 -3.41 -21.68
CA ILE A 21 -8.24 -2.95 -20.31
C ILE A 21 -8.35 -1.42 -20.28
N LYS A 22 -7.42 -0.71 -20.93
CA LYS A 22 -7.43 0.75 -21.03
C LYS A 22 -8.73 1.25 -21.65
N SER A 23 -9.16 0.65 -22.76
CA SER A 23 -10.42 0.99 -23.44
C SER A 23 -11.64 0.79 -22.54
N LYS A 24 -11.72 -0.35 -21.84
CA LYS A 24 -12.79 -0.64 -20.87
C LYS A 24 -12.81 0.38 -19.72
N LEU A 25 -11.64 0.75 -19.18
CA LEU A 25 -11.53 1.76 -18.12
C LEU A 25 -11.99 3.13 -18.59
N VAL A 26 -11.58 3.57 -19.79
CA VAL A 26 -12.02 4.85 -20.36
C VAL A 26 -13.53 4.88 -20.57
N ARG A 27 -14.14 3.78 -21.04
CA ARG A 27 -15.61 3.66 -21.15
C ARG A 27 -16.29 3.74 -19.79
N ALA A 28 -15.79 3.02 -18.78
CA ALA A 28 -16.33 3.06 -17.42
C ALA A 28 -16.26 4.47 -16.81
N ILE A 29 -15.12 5.16 -16.97
CA ILE A 29 -14.94 6.55 -16.54
C ILE A 29 -15.99 7.46 -17.19
N LYS A 30 -16.19 7.36 -18.51
CA LYS A 30 -17.22 8.14 -19.22
C LYS A 30 -18.62 7.85 -18.69
N SER A 31 -18.95 6.58 -18.41
CA SER A 31 -20.25 6.22 -17.84
C SER A 31 -20.45 6.79 -16.44
N TYR A 32 -19.43 6.76 -15.58
CA TYR A 32 -19.51 7.38 -14.25
C TYR A 32 -19.63 8.91 -14.33
N GLN A 33 -18.91 9.56 -15.25
CA GLN A 33 -19.04 11.01 -15.46
C GLN A 33 -20.46 11.40 -15.89
N LYS A 34 -21.05 10.67 -16.85
CA LYS A 34 -22.45 10.86 -17.25
C LYS A 34 -23.43 10.59 -16.11
N ALA A 35 -23.17 9.56 -15.30
CA ALA A 35 -24.00 9.28 -14.14
C ALA A 35 -23.95 10.43 -13.13
N LEU A 36 -22.80 11.10 -12.95
CA LEU A 36 -22.67 12.27 -12.07
C LEU A 36 -23.39 13.49 -12.63
N GLU A 37 -23.42 13.70 -13.95
CA GLU A 37 -24.19 14.79 -14.59
C GLU A 37 -25.70 14.63 -14.33
N ALA A 38 -26.20 13.40 -14.26
CA ALA A 38 -27.60 13.09 -13.99
C ALA A 38 -27.92 12.99 -12.49
N CYS A 39 -26.92 13.08 -11.60
CA CYS A 39 -27.06 12.85 -10.17
C CYS A 39 -27.14 14.19 -9.44
N ASP A 40 -28.25 14.42 -8.73
CA ASP A 40 -28.40 15.57 -7.84
C ASP A 40 -27.81 15.21 -6.47
N PRO A 41 -26.71 15.85 -6.01
CA PRO A 41 -26.08 15.53 -4.73
C PRO A 41 -26.99 15.76 -3.52
N GLU A 42 -27.96 16.67 -3.62
CA GLU A 42 -28.89 16.98 -2.52
C GLU A 42 -29.97 15.89 -2.38
N LYS A 43 -30.44 15.34 -3.50
CA LYS A 43 -31.48 14.30 -3.52
C LYS A 43 -30.94 12.88 -3.44
N SER A 44 -29.72 12.68 -3.94
CA SER A 44 -29.12 11.34 -4.13
C SER A 44 -27.66 11.27 -3.70
N GLY A 45 -27.32 12.00 -2.64
CA GLY A 45 -25.94 12.13 -2.14
C GLY A 45 -25.21 10.80 -1.91
N ALA A 46 -25.89 9.77 -1.38
CA ALA A 46 -25.26 8.45 -1.17
C ALA A 46 -24.83 7.79 -2.49
N ILE A 47 -25.66 7.91 -3.53
CA ILE A 47 -25.36 7.42 -4.89
C ILE A 47 -24.25 8.27 -5.51
N TYR A 48 -24.34 9.60 -5.41
CA TYR A 48 -23.28 10.51 -5.86
C TYR A 48 -21.92 10.13 -5.28
N ALA A 49 -21.85 9.91 -3.96
CA ALA A 49 -20.61 9.54 -3.29
C ALA A 49 -20.09 8.16 -3.70
N LEU A 50 -20.99 7.20 -3.96
CA LEU A 50 -20.62 5.89 -4.47
C LEU A 50 -20.03 5.98 -5.89
N VAL A 51 -20.68 6.72 -6.77
CA VAL A 51 -20.22 6.93 -8.15
C VAL A 51 -18.88 7.66 -8.15
N GLN A 52 -18.71 8.70 -7.34
CA GLN A 52 -17.44 9.40 -7.18
C GLN A 52 -16.32 8.48 -6.68
N ASN A 53 -16.60 7.62 -5.69
CA ASN A 53 -15.61 6.65 -5.22
C ASN A 53 -15.20 5.65 -6.32
N ASN A 54 -16.15 5.16 -7.11
CA ASN A 54 -15.88 4.21 -8.19
C ASN A 54 -15.15 4.87 -9.37
N LEU A 55 -15.48 6.13 -9.66
CA LEU A 55 -14.74 6.97 -10.60
C LEU A 55 -13.28 7.11 -10.16
N GLY A 56 -13.05 7.42 -8.88
CA GLY A 56 -11.71 7.49 -8.30
C GLY A 56 -10.94 6.18 -8.43
N MET A 57 -11.57 5.03 -8.17
CA MET A 57 -10.95 3.72 -8.35
C MET A 57 -10.61 3.43 -9.82
N SER A 58 -11.43 3.89 -10.75
CA SER A 58 -11.20 3.72 -12.18
C SER A 58 -10.02 4.56 -12.66
N TYR A 59 -9.91 5.79 -12.18
CA TYR A 59 -8.72 6.63 -12.43
C TYR A 59 -7.45 6.04 -11.79
N MET A 60 -7.54 5.46 -10.59
CA MET A 60 -6.38 4.76 -9.96
C MET A 60 -5.87 3.60 -10.82
N LYS A 61 -6.77 2.83 -11.43
CA LYS A 61 -6.41 1.75 -12.36
C LYS A 61 -5.84 2.30 -13.66
N LEU A 62 -6.42 3.37 -14.20
CA LEU A 62 -5.91 4.01 -15.41
C LEU A 62 -4.51 4.59 -15.17
N ALA A 63 -4.24 5.14 -13.99
CA ALA A 63 -2.94 5.67 -13.62
C ALA A 63 -1.80 4.63 -13.61
N SER A 64 -2.11 3.34 -13.43
CA SER A 64 -1.11 2.26 -13.58
C SER A 64 -0.79 1.88 -15.02
N ILE A 65 -1.54 2.42 -15.98
CA ILE A 65 -1.44 2.07 -17.40
C ILE A 65 -0.99 3.29 -18.22
N ASP A 66 -1.51 4.48 -17.89
CA ASP A 66 -1.31 5.68 -18.69
C ASP A 66 -1.48 6.96 -17.85
N ASN A 67 -0.78 8.02 -18.25
CA ASN A 67 -0.90 9.38 -17.69
C ASN A 67 -1.00 9.40 -16.15
N ALA A 68 -0.06 8.71 -15.49
CA ALA A 68 -0.14 8.37 -14.07
C ALA A 68 -0.44 9.56 -13.15
N LYS A 69 0.32 10.66 -13.29
CA LYS A 69 0.16 11.87 -12.47
C LYS A 69 -1.24 12.47 -12.60
N GLU A 70 -1.70 12.69 -13.83
CA GLU A 70 -2.99 13.32 -14.10
C GLU A 70 -4.15 12.46 -13.59
N ASN A 71 -4.10 11.15 -13.84
CA ASN A 71 -5.13 10.23 -13.38
C ASN A 71 -5.15 10.10 -11.85
N LEU A 72 -4.01 10.15 -11.17
CA LEU A 72 -3.97 10.19 -9.69
C LEU A 72 -4.62 11.46 -9.14
N ILE A 73 -4.37 12.62 -9.75
CA ILE A 73 -5.03 13.88 -9.36
C ILE A 73 -6.54 13.79 -9.54
N LYS A 74 -7.01 13.24 -10.68
CA LYS A 74 -8.45 13.00 -10.91
C LYS A 74 -9.04 12.03 -9.88
N ALA A 75 -8.32 10.97 -9.52
CA ALA A 75 -8.76 10.04 -8.48
C ALA A 75 -8.90 10.72 -7.10
N ILE A 76 -7.90 11.52 -6.71
CA ILE A 76 -7.90 12.29 -5.46
C ILE A 76 -9.11 13.23 -5.41
N ASN A 77 -9.39 13.94 -6.52
CA ASN A 77 -10.54 14.84 -6.59
C ASN A 77 -11.87 14.09 -6.44
N ALA A 78 -12.03 12.96 -7.15
CA ALA A 78 -13.25 12.14 -7.03
C ALA A 78 -13.45 11.61 -5.60
N TYR A 79 -12.40 11.14 -4.93
CA TYR A 79 -12.50 10.72 -3.52
C TYR A 79 -12.85 11.88 -2.58
N LYS A 80 -12.29 13.07 -2.80
CA LYS A 80 -12.66 14.26 -2.02
C LYS A 80 -14.13 14.66 -2.21
N GLU A 81 -14.66 14.58 -3.44
CA GLU A 81 -16.08 14.80 -3.70
C GLU A 81 -16.95 13.78 -2.98
N ALA A 82 -16.57 12.50 -2.97
CA ALA A 82 -17.27 11.47 -2.20
C ALA A 82 -17.27 11.77 -0.68
N LEU A 83 -16.17 12.30 -0.14
CA LEU A 83 -16.04 12.65 1.29
C LEU A 83 -16.82 13.90 1.71
N LYS A 84 -17.32 14.72 0.78
CA LYS A 84 -18.28 15.80 1.11
C LYS A 84 -19.60 15.23 1.63
N ILE A 85 -19.99 14.04 1.17
CA ILE A 85 -21.23 13.37 1.55
C ILE A 85 -20.99 12.24 2.55
N ARG A 86 -19.94 11.44 2.33
CA ARG A 86 -19.55 10.38 3.26
C ARG A 86 -18.84 11.00 4.44
N ARG A 87 -19.58 11.23 5.53
CA ARG A 87 -19.03 11.71 6.80
C ARG A 87 -18.98 10.57 7.82
N ILE A 88 -18.18 10.77 8.86
CA ILE A 88 -17.95 9.76 9.91
C ILE A 88 -19.22 9.41 10.68
N ASP A 89 -20.13 10.38 10.84
CA ASP A 89 -21.38 10.30 11.60
C ASP A 89 -22.53 9.68 10.79
N THR A 90 -22.58 9.92 9.48
CA THR A 90 -23.70 9.45 8.63
C THR A 90 -23.37 8.23 7.78
N HIS A 91 -22.10 8.06 7.39
CA HIS A 91 -21.65 7.00 6.48
C HIS A 91 -20.29 6.44 6.92
N PRO A 92 -20.16 5.90 8.15
CA PRO A 92 -18.86 5.56 8.75
C PRO A 92 -18.03 4.61 7.89
N GLU A 93 -18.61 3.53 7.40
CA GLU A 93 -17.90 2.56 6.56
C GLU A 93 -17.49 3.16 5.20
N GLY A 94 -18.41 3.90 4.56
CA GLY A 94 -18.15 4.60 3.31
C GLY A 94 -17.02 5.62 3.45
N TYR A 95 -17.02 6.38 4.55
CA TYR A 95 -15.97 7.33 4.91
C TYR A 95 -14.62 6.62 5.05
N ALA A 96 -14.54 5.55 5.84
CA ALA A 96 -13.30 4.81 6.07
C ALA A 96 -12.74 4.19 4.78
N ASN A 97 -13.61 3.63 3.94
CA ASN A 97 -13.23 3.05 2.66
C ASN A 97 -12.65 4.13 1.71
N THR A 98 -13.34 5.27 1.59
CA THR A 98 -12.89 6.36 0.73
C THR A 98 -11.61 7.02 1.26
N GLN A 99 -11.47 7.20 2.57
CA GLN A 99 -10.24 7.71 3.19
C GLN A 99 -9.04 6.79 2.93
N ASN A 100 -9.21 5.47 3.06
CA ASN A 100 -8.14 4.52 2.74
C ASN A 100 -7.74 4.57 1.25
N ASN A 101 -8.71 4.72 0.34
CA ASN A 101 -8.44 4.86 -1.08
C ASN A 101 -7.73 6.18 -1.41
N LEU A 102 -8.16 7.28 -0.77
CA LEU A 102 -7.52 8.59 -0.87
C LEU A 102 -6.06 8.54 -0.40
N GLY A 103 -5.80 7.88 0.73
CA GLY A 103 -4.44 7.67 1.22
C GLY A 103 -3.57 6.88 0.23
N THR A 104 -4.14 5.88 -0.42
CA THR A 104 -3.45 5.09 -1.44
C THR A 104 -3.13 5.92 -2.68
N ALA A 105 -4.05 6.80 -3.10
CA ALA A 105 -3.83 7.71 -4.22
C ALA A 105 -2.70 8.71 -3.93
N TYR A 106 -2.68 9.28 -2.72
CA TYR A 106 -1.59 10.14 -2.28
C TYR A 106 -0.25 9.41 -2.18
N MET A 107 -0.21 8.16 -1.69
CA MET A 107 1.01 7.35 -1.66
C MET A 107 1.61 7.12 -3.06
N LYS A 108 0.76 6.88 -4.05
CA LYS A 108 1.20 6.72 -5.44
C LYS A 108 1.69 8.05 -6.00
N LEU A 109 0.96 9.14 -5.77
CA LEU A 109 1.36 10.47 -6.24
C LEU A 109 2.69 10.91 -5.62
N ALA A 110 2.92 10.61 -4.34
CA ALA A 110 4.19 10.89 -3.66
C ALA A 110 5.41 10.25 -4.33
N SER A 111 5.23 9.17 -5.09
CA SER A 111 6.31 8.50 -5.81
C SER A 111 6.63 9.17 -7.16
N ILE A 112 5.86 10.19 -7.55
CA ILE A 112 5.96 10.91 -8.82
C ILE A 112 6.18 12.41 -8.58
N ASP A 113 5.56 12.99 -7.54
CA ASP A 113 5.55 14.43 -7.30
C ASP A 113 5.31 14.76 -5.82
N ASN A 114 5.88 15.86 -5.34
CA ASN A 114 5.67 16.44 -4.00
C ASN A 114 5.66 15.38 -2.88
N ALA A 115 6.70 14.54 -2.84
CA ALA A 115 6.75 13.32 -2.03
C ALA A 115 6.37 13.54 -0.56
N LYS A 116 7.05 14.47 0.14
CA LYS A 116 6.80 14.75 1.56
C LYS A 116 5.36 15.15 1.83
N GLU A 117 4.82 16.12 1.07
CA GLU A 117 3.47 16.64 1.27
C GLU A 117 2.41 15.54 1.02
N ASN A 118 2.57 14.79 -0.06
CA ASN A 118 1.63 13.71 -0.39
C ASN A 118 1.70 12.56 0.62
N LEU A 119 2.88 12.22 1.16
CA LEU A 119 2.99 11.23 2.24
C LEU A 119 2.26 11.67 3.52
N ILE A 120 2.37 12.95 3.90
CA ILE A 120 1.63 13.51 5.05
C ILE A 120 0.12 13.41 4.82
N LYS A 121 -0.36 13.79 3.63
CA LYS A 121 -1.77 13.65 3.25
C LYS A 121 -2.24 12.19 3.29
N ALA A 122 -1.41 11.25 2.84
CA ALA A 122 -1.71 9.83 2.90
C ALA A 122 -1.85 9.32 4.34
N ILE A 123 -0.89 9.67 5.21
CA ILE A 123 -0.91 9.32 6.64
C ILE A 123 -2.18 9.84 7.30
N ASN A 124 -2.56 11.09 7.03
CA ASN A 124 -3.78 11.67 7.60
C ASN A 124 -5.03 10.91 7.12
N ALA A 125 -5.14 10.60 5.83
CA ALA A 125 -6.27 9.84 5.31
C ALA A 125 -6.36 8.42 5.92
N TYR A 126 -5.23 7.72 6.09
CA TYR A 126 -5.24 6.42 6.78
C TYR A 126 -5.64 6.52 8.25
N LYS A 127 -5.18 7.55 8.97
CA LYS A 127 -5.62 7.81 10.35
C LYS A 127 -7.11 8.07 10.45
N GLU A 128 -7.69 8.83 9.51
CA GLU A 128 -9.14 9.03 9.44
C GLU A 128 -9.89 7.71 9.23
N ALA A 129 -9.40 6.83 8.36
CA ALA A 129 -10.00 5.51 8.16
C ALA A 129 -9.92 4.63 9.43
N LEU A 130 -8.84 4.72 10.21
CA LEU A 130 -8.65 3.99 11.47
C LEU A 130 -9.53 4.48 12.63
N LYS A 131 -10.20 5.64 12.51
CA LYS A 131 -11.23 6.04 13.49
C LYS A 131 -12.45 5.12 13.47
N ILE A 132 -12.73 4.51 12.32
CA ILE A 132 -13.86 3.60 12.11
C ILE A 132 -13.39 2.14 12.05
N ARG A 133 -12.34 1.87 11.28
CA ARG A 133 -11.79 0.51 11.17
C ARG A 133 -11.07 0.20 12.47
N ARG A 134 -11.63 -0.70 13.27
CA ARG A 134 -11.04 -1.20 14.51
C ARG A 134 -10.84 -2.71 14.42
N ILE A 135 -9.99 -3.24 15.31
CA ILE A 135 -9.62 -4.65 15.33
C ILE A 135 -10.82 -5.58 15.60
N ASP A 136 -11.78 -5.10 16.40
CA ASP A 136 -12.98 -5.82 16.85
C ASP A 136 -14.10 -5.82 15.79
N THR A 137 -14.24 -4.74 15.03
CA THR A 137 -15.36 -4.55 14.09
C THR A 137 -14.97 -4.76 12.63
N HIS A 138 -13.72 -4.45 12.26
CA HIS A 138 -13.24 -4.48 10.88
C HIS A 138 -11.82 -5.05 10.80
N PRO A 139 -11.55 -6.27 11.27
CA PRO A 139 -10.19 -6.80 11.44
C PRO A 139 -9.35 -6.71 10.15
N GLU A 140 -9.88 -7.16 9.01
CA GLU A 140 -9.17 -7.09 7.73
C GLU A 140 -8.96 -5.64 7.25
N GLY A 141 -9.98 -4.80 7.38
CA GLY A 141 -9.90 -3.38 7.02
C GLY A 141 -8.84 -2.65 7.84
N TYR A 142 -8.83 -2.92 9.15
CA TYR A 142 -7.85 -2.42 10.11
C TYR A 142 -6.44 -2.83 9.73
N ALA A 143 -6.19 -4.12 9.52
CA ALA A 143 -4.86 -4.64 9.16
C ALA A 143 -4.35 -4.08 7.83
N ASN A 144 -5.24 -3.93 6.84
CA ASN A 144 -4.90 -3.33 5.55
C ASN A 144 -4.51 -1.85 5.70
N THR A 145 -5.28 -1.07 6.46
CA THR A 145 -4.97 0.35 6.67
C THR A 145 -3.72 0.55 7.51
N GLN A 146 -3.51 -0.27 8.54
CA GLN A 146 -2.29 -0.24 9.36
C GLN A 146 -1.04 -0.58 8.55
N ASN A 147 -1.11 -1.60 7.69
CA ASN A 147 -0.02 -1.91 6.76
C ASN A 147 0.32 -0.72 5.86
N ASN A 148 -0.71 -0.08 5.27
CA ASN A 148 -0.50 1.07 4.39
C ASN A 148 0.06 2.29 5.15
N LEU A 149 -0.40 2.50 6.38
CA LEU A 149 0.11 3.54 7.27
C LEU A 149 1.58 3.31 7.61
N GLY A 150 1.96 2.06 7.92
CA GLY A 150 3.36 1.68 8.15
C GLY A 150 4.24 1.96 6.93
N THR A 151 3.76 1.63 5.74
CA THR A 151 4.49 1.92 4.49
C THR A 151 4.61 3.42 4.22
N ALA A 152 3.58 4.21 4.53
CA ALA A 152 3.64 5.66 4.40
C ALA A 152 4.68 6.27 5.35
N TYR A 153 4.74 5.79 6.59
CA TYR A 153 5.75 6.20 7.55
C TYR A 153 7.17 5.79 7.15
N MET A 154 7.37 4.56 6.64
CA MET A 154 8.67 4.14 6.10
C MET A 154 9.17 5.08 5.00
N LYS A 155 8.31 5.42 4.04
CA LYS A 155 8.67 6.34 2.96
C LYS A 155 8.91 7.76 3.46
N LEU A 156 8.18 8.21 4.48
CA LEU A 156 8.42 9.52 5.06
C LEU A 156 9.75 9.57 5.82
N ALA A 157 10.11 8.48 6.50
CA ALA A 157 11.36 8.36 7.24
C ALA A 157 12.61 8.55 6.37
N SER A 158 12.56 8.17 5.09
CA SER A 158 13.68 8.38 4.15
C SER A 158 13.85 9.84 3.72
N ILE A 159 12.91 10.73 4.06
CA ILE A 159 12.89 12.14 3.63
C ILE A 159 12.86 13.09 4.84
N ASP A 160 12.24 12.69 5.94
CA ASP A 160 11.98 13.57 7.09
C ASP A 160 11.80 12.78 8.39
N ASN A 161 12.26 13.33 9.51
CA ASN A 161 12.02 12.81 10.87
C ASN A 161 12.22 11.28 10.98
N ALA A 162 13.34 10.78 10.44
CA ALA A 162 13.59 9.36 10.20
C ALA A 162 13.28 8.46 11.41
N LYS A 163 13.88 8.75 12.56
CA LYS A 163 13.69 7.97 13.80
C LYS A 163 12.21 7.86 14.19
N GLU A 164 11.53 8.99 14.32
CA GLU A 164 10.14 9.02 14.77
C GLU A 164 9.20 8.29 13.79
N ASN A 165 9.43 8.47 12.49
CA ASN A 165 8.63 7.81 11.47
C ASN A 165 8.91 6.30 11.40
N LEU A 166 10.15 5.84 11.61
CA LEU A 166 10.46 4.41 11.68
C LEU A 166 9.76 3.72 12.86
N ILE A 167 9.74 4.36 14.04
CA ILE A 167 9.02 3.85 15.22
C ILE A 167 7.51 3.75 14.92
N LYS A 168 6.93 4.80 14.31
CA LYS A 168 5.51 4.78 13.90
C LYS A 168 5.22 3.69 12.86
N ALA A 169 6.15 3.44 11.94
CA ALA A 169 6.03 2.37 10.96
C ALA A 169 6.00 0.98 11.61
N ILE A 170 6.96 0.71 12.51
CA ILE A 170 7.05 -0.55 13.27
C ILE A 170 5.74 -0.79 14.03
N ASN A 171 5.23 0.23 14.73
CA ASN A 171 3.98 0.11 15.49
C ASN A 171 2.79 -0.20 14.57
N ALA A 172 2.65 0.50 13.46
CA ALA A 172 1.56 0.25 12.51
C ALA A 172 1.64 -1.17 11.90
N TYR A 173 2.83 -1.64 11.52
CA TYR A 173 2.99 -3.01 11.03
C TYR A 173 2.70 -4.08 12.11
N LYS A 174 3.11 -3.84 13.36
CA LYS A 174 2.78 -4.73 14.49
C LYS A 174 1.27 -4.77 14.76
N GLU A 175 0.55 -3.67 14.62
CA GLU A 175 -0.92 -3.67 14.69
C GLU A 175 -1.54 -4.52 13.57
N ALA A 176 -0.99 -4.47 12.36
CA ALA A 176 -1.46 -5.33 11.26
C ALA A 176 -1.18 -6.82 11.51
N LEU A 177 -0.09 -7.17 12.19
CA LEU A 177 0.26 -8.55 12.57
C LEU A 177 -0.69 -9.16 13.59
N LYS A 178 -1.41 -8.36 14.40
CA LYS A 178 -2.43 -8.89 15.32
C LYS A 178 -3.56 -9.63 14.60
N ILE A 179 -3.81 -9.28 13.34
CA ILE A 179 -4.83 -9.90 12.49
C ILE A 179 -4.21 -10.88 11.49
N ARG A 180 -3.13 -10.46 10.83
CA ARG A 180 -2.44 -11.26 9.82
C ARG A 180 -1.48 -12.23 10.49
N THR A 181 -2.02 -13.35 10.92
CA THR A 181 -1.24 -14.45 11.49
C THR A 181 -0.70 -15.37 10.40
N HIS A 182 0.26 -16.21 10.79
CA HIS A 182 0.83 -17.24 9.93
C HIS A 182 -0.24 -18.18 9.38
N GLU A 183 -1.21 -18.60 10.20
CA GLU A 183 -2.23 -19.58 9.85
C GLU A 183 -3.29 -19.00 8.90
N LYS A 184 -3.73 -17.76 9.14
CA LYS A 184 -4.81 -17.14 8.38
C LYS A 184 -4.33 -16.50 7.08
N ASN A 185 -3.16 -15.88 7.11
CA ASN A 185 -2.63 -15.13 5.97
C ASN A 185 -1.11 -15.31 5.82
N PRO A 186 -0.61 -16.52 5.52
CA PRO A 186 0.82 -16.84 5.52
C PRO A 186 1.68 -15.82 4.75
N LEU A 187 1.31 -15.53 3.48
CA LEU A 187 2.07 -14.58 2.65
C LEU A 187 2.07 -13.16 3.25
N LYS A 188 0.90 -12.64 3.66
CA LYS A 188 0.81 -11.28 4.22
C LYS A 188 1.57 -11.18 5.55
N TYR A 189 1.53 -12.24 6.37
CA TYR A 189 2.30 -12.34 7.60
C TYR A 189 3.80 -12.23 7.32
N PHE A 190 4.34 -13.04 6.41
CA PHE A 190 5.77 -13.02 6.10
C PHE A 190 6.23 -11.69 5.50
N ILE A 191 5.43 -11.09 4.61
CA ILE A 191 5.73 -9.75 4.07
C ILE A 191 5.77 -8.70 5.18
N LEU A 192 4.86 -8.75 6.15
CA LEU A 192 4.91 -7.88 7.33
C LEU A 192 6.16 -8.12 8.18
N GLN A 193 6.59 -9.39 8.36
CA GLN A 193 7.86 -9.68 9.04
C GLN A 193 9.03 -8.97 8.33
N LYS A 194 9.12 -9.08 6.99
CA LYS A 194 10.14 -8.34 6.23
C LYS A 194 10.05 -6.84 6.45
N SER A 195 8.86 -6.25 6.33
CA SER A 195 8.67 -4.79 6.47
C SER A 195 9.05 -4.27 7.85
N ILE A 196 8.79 -5.04 8.91
CA ILE A 196 9.23 -4.70 10.27
C ILE A 196 10.75 -4.84 10.39
N GLY A 197 11.33 -5.91 9.83
CA GLY A 197 12.78 -6.10 9.80
C GLY A 197 13.53 -4.97 9.07
N ASP A 198 13.00 -4.51 7.94
CA ASP A 198 13.52 -3.34 7.22
C ASP A 198 13.46 -2.08 8.09
N ALA A 199 12.35 -1.86 8.80
CA ALA A 199 12.19 -0.69 9.67
C ALA A 199 13.18 -0.69 10.84
N TYR A 200 13.37 -1.84 11.50
CA TYR A 200 14.38 -2.00 12.56
C TYR A 200 15.80 -1.85 12.03
N TYR A 201 16.09 -2.39 10.85
CA TYR A 201 17.40 -2.24 10.21
C TYR A 201 17.72 -0.76 9.97
N GLU A 202 16.78 0.01 9.40
CA GLU A 202 16.96 1.45 9.22
C GLU A 202 17.06 2.21 10.55
N LEU A 203 16.30 1.79 11.57
CA LEU A 203 16.32 2.42 12.89
C LEU A 203 17.66 2.22 13.61
N SER A 204 18.36 1.11 13.33
CA SER A 204 19.69 0.84 13.90
C SER A 204 20.75 1.90 13.56
N PHE A 205 20.57 2.64 12.46
CA PHE A 205 21.43 3.76 12.08
C PHE A 205 21.06 5.07 12.79
N LYS A 206 19.99 5.06 13.58
CA LYS A 206 19.44 6.24 14.28
C LYS A 206 19.52 6.09 15.80
N GLU A 207 19.31 4.90 16.34
CA GLU A 207 19.45 4.60 17.78
C GLU A 207 19.61 3.11 18.06
N ASN A 208 20.02 2.78 19.30
CA ASN A 208 20.06 1.42 19.86
C ASN A 208 20.52 0.36 18.86
N ARG A 209 21.67 0.62 18.22
CA ARG A 209 22.11 -0.10 17.01
C ARG A 209 22.06 -1.61 17.19
N GLU A 210 22.65 -2.14 18.24
CA GLU A 210 22.74 -3.59 18.48
C GLU A 210 21.36 -4.23 18.69
N GLU A 211 20.52 -3.63 19.54
CA GLU A 211 19.15 -4.08 19.79
C GLU A 211 18.32 -4.08 18.50
N ASN A 212 18.38 -2.99 17.74
CA ASN A 212 17.64 -2.86 16.49
C ASN A 212 18.13 -3.81 15.38
N LEU A 213 19.45 -4.06 15.29
CA LEU A 213 20.00 -5.06 14.36
C LEU A 213 19.58 -6.49 14.76
N SER A 214 19.51 -6.78 16.07
CA SER A 214 19.02 -8.06 16.59
C SER A 214 17.54 -8.29 16.26
N GLU A 215 16.70 -7.27 16.47
CA GLU A 215 15.30 -7.31 16.07
C GLU A 215 15.14 -7.51 14.56
N ALA A 216 15.87 -6.73 13.74
CA ALA A 216 15.86 -6.87 12.29
C ALA A 216 16.20 -8.30 11.85
N LEU A 217 17.23 -8.91 12.45
CA LEU A 217 17.62 -10.29 12.19
C LEU A 217 16.51 -11.28 12.51
N ASN A 218 15.84 -11.14 13.66
CA ASN A 218 14.73 -12.01 14.07
C ASN A 218 13.58 -11.96 13.05
N PHE A 219 13.18 -10.76 12.65
CA PHE A 219 12.12 -10.54 11.67
C PHE A 219 12.48 -11.08 10.28
N TYR A 220 13.72 -10.89 9.83
CA TYR A 220 14.20 -11.46 8.56
C TYR A 220 14.26 -12.99 8.58
N GLN A 221 14.67 -13.60 9.68
CA GLN A 221 14.65 -15.06 9.83
C GLN A 221 13.23 -15.61 9.76
N ARG A 222 12.25 -14.91 10.36
CA ARG A 222 10.83 -15.27 10.22
C ARG A 222 10.38 -15.17 8.77
N PHE A 223 10.71 -14.08 8.06
CA PHE A 223 10.38 -13.94 6.64
C PHE A 223 10.90 -15.11 5.79
N LEU A 224 12.15 -15.54 5.99
CA LEU A 224 12.76 -16.63 5.21
C LEU A 224 12.12 -18.01 5.44
N ARG A 225 11.32 -18.20 6.49
CA ARG A 225 10.59 -19.47 6.70
C ARG A 225 9.61 -19.76 5.57
N ILE A 226 9.11 -18.72 4.90
CA ILE A 226 8.21 -18.87 3.75
C ILE A 226 8.79 -19.76 2.64
N GLU A 227 10.12 -19.80 2.45
CA GLU A 227 10.78 -20.63 1.44
C GLU A 227 10.54 -22.13 1.66
N LYS A 228 10.30 -22.53 2.91
CA LYS A 228 10.08 -23.94 3.28
C LYS A 228 8.62 -24.31 3.39
N GLU A 229 7.75 -23.31 3.49
CA GLU A 229 6.35 -23.48 3.89
C GLU A 229 5.38 -23.20 2.75
N ILE A 230 5.82 -22.50 1.71
CA ILE A 230 4.95 -22.15 0.59
C ILE A 230 5.70 -22.30 -0.74
N ASP A 231 5.34 -23.33 -1.50
CA ASP A 231 5.83 -23.55 -2.86
C ASP A 231 5.28 -22.49 -3.83
N GLY A 232 6.10 -22.11 -4.82
CA GLY A 232 5.61 -21.36 -5.99
C GLY A 232 5.81 -19.84 -5.98
N TYR A 233 6.51 -19.26 -5.01
CA TYR A 233 6.78 -17.82 -4.99
C TYR A 233 8.08 -17.41 -5.71
N MET A 234 8.17 -17.74 -6.99
CA MET A 234 9.29 -17.33 -7.85
C MET A 234 9.48 -15.79 -7.87
N TYR A 235 8.42 -15.01 -7.66
CA TYR A 235 8.50 -13.55 -7.59
C TYR A 235 9.17 -13.02 -6.31
N LEU A 236 9.34 -13.84 -5.26
CA LEU A 236 10.02 -13.45 -4.02
C LEU A 236 11.53 -13.71 -4.06
N GLN A 237 12.06 -14.36 -5.09
CA GLN A 237 13.48 -14.76 -5.18
C GLN A 237 14.44 -13.59 -4.99
N THR A 238 14.14 -12.44 -5.59
CA THR A 238 14.94 -11.22 -5.41
C THR A 238 14.94 -10.76 -3.96
N MET A 239 13.78 -10.80 -3.28
CA MET A 239 13.68 -10.45 -1.86
C MET A 239 14.42 -11.45 -0.98
N PHE A 240 14.33 -12.76 -1.26
CA PHE A 240 15.09 -13.76 -0.49
C PHE A 240 16.58 -13.53 -0.59
N ARG A 241 17.09 -13.25 -1.79
CA ARG A 241 18.50 -12.92 -1.99
C ARG A 241 18.90 -11.65 -1.24
N GLU A 242 18.10 -10.59 -1.32
CA GLU A 242 18.33 -9.35 -0.56
C GLU A 242 18.41 -9.63 0.94
N ILE A 243 17.44 -10.36 1.50
CA ILE A 243 17.38 -10.63 2.93
C ILE A 243 18.50 -11.58 3.38
N LYS A 244 18.85 -12.59 2.59
CA LYS A 244 20.02 -13.46 2.87
C LYS A 244 21.31 -12.65 2.94
N ASN A 245 21.50 -11.69 2.03
CA ASN A 245 22.65 -10.78 2.07
C ASN A 245 22.63 -9.89 3.32
N LYS A 246 21.48 -9.30 3.67
CA LYS A 246 21.34 -8.51 4.91
C LYS A 246 21.70 -9.36 6.14
N ILE A 247 21.16 -10.58 6.25
CA ILE A 247 21.47 -11.49 7.36
C ILE A 247 22.97 -11.80 7.44
N GLN A 248 23.63 -12.05 6.30
CA GLN A 248 25.07 -12.31 6.28
C GLN A 248 25.86 -11.11 6.81
N THR A 249 25.49 -9.89 6.39
CA THR A 249 26.07 -8.65 6.90
C THR A 249 25.79 -8.44 8.39
N LEU A 250 24.58 -8.77 8.86
CA LEU A 250 24.23 -8.66 10.28
C LEU A 250 25.06 -9.61 11.16
N LYS A 251 25.27 -10.85 10.69
CA LYS A 251 26.09 -11.83 11.40
C LYS A 251 27.56 -11.43 11.49
N SER A 252 28.11 -10.75 10.48
CA SER A 252 29.49 -10.27 10.52
C SER A 252 29.70 -9.10 11.50
N TYR A 253 28.64 -8.37 11.85
CA TYR A 253 28.68 -7.43 12.97
C TYR A 253 28.66 -8.14 14.33
N GLY A 254 27.92 -9.24 14.46
CA GLY A 254 27.87 -10.06 15.68
C GLY A 254 29.22 -10.67 16.06
N GLY A 255 29.98 -11.18 15.09
CA GLY A 255 31.32 -11.74 15.33
C GLY A 255 32.43 -10.72 15.66
N LYS A 256 32.10 -9.44 15.79
CA LYS A 256 33.01 -8.37 16.27
C LYS A 256 32.61 -7.83 17.65
N MET A 257 31.60 -8.43 18.29
CA MET A 257 31.04 -8.00 19.57
C MET A 257 31.18 -9.09 20.66
N GLU A 258 31.95 -10.15 20.37
CA GLU A 258 32.51 -11.10 21.34
C GLU A 258 34.00 -10.81 21.52
#